data_AF-A0AAV9K204-F1
#
_entry.id   AF-A0AAV9K204-F1
#
_cell.length_a   1.000
_cell.length_b   1.000
_cell.length_c   1.000
_cell.angle_alpha   90.00
_cell.angle_beta   90.00
_cell.angle_gamma   90.00
#
_symmetry.space_group_name_H-M   'P 1'
#
loop_
_entity.id
_entity.type
_entity.pdbx_description
1 polymer ?
#
loop_
_entity_poly.entity_id
_entity_poly.type
_entity_poly.pdbx_seq_one_letter_code
_entity_poly.pdbx_strand_id
1 'polypeptide(L)'
;MTIDMNVHELLVIGDLDLLIHQVQGEWAVKNPKITPYVQYIQKLCKRFRKIEFRHTPRTQNELTDALDTVASMIKHPDTSYIDPVDIEVKEQPVHCTHVEAELDDLPWYFDIKKYLETGTYPENATFNQKKSIRRMAFNFFASGEILYSRTLDLGLLRCVDANEAAKLLE
;
A
#
# COMPACT_ATOMS: atom_id res chain seq x y z
N MET A 1 0.74 -5.02 0.63
CA MET A 1 2.14 -5.19 1.08
C MET A 1 2.59 -6.65 1.15
N THR A 2 2.09 -7.51 2.05
CA THR A 2 2.58 -8.92 2.10
C THR A 2 2.01 -9.84 1.01
N ILE A 3 0.75 -9.62 0.62
CA ILE A 3 0.08 -10.38 -0.47
C ILE A 3 0.76 -10.09 -1.81
N ASP A 4 1.21 -8.87 -2.02
CA ASP A 4 1.88 -8.41 -3.25
C ASP A 4 3.37 -8.80 -3.30
N MET A 5 3.92 -9.28 -2.18
CA MET A 5 5.32 -9.74 -2.05
C MET A 5 5.46 -11.25 -2.29
N ASN A 6 4.43 -11.92 -2.81
CA ASN A 6 4.39 -13.38 -3.03
C ASN A 6 4.68 -14.20 -1.76
N VAL A 7 4.30 -13.68 -0.59
CA VAL A 7 4.45 -14.37 0.70
C VAL A 7 3.31 -15.37 0.86
N HIS A 8 3.64 -16.65 1.05
CA HIS A 8 2.64 -17.72 1.19
C HIS A 8 2.35 -18.10 2.64
N GLU A 9 3.27 -17.81 3.57
CA GLU A 9 3.15 -18.10 4.99
C GLU A 9 3.37 -16.84 5.82
N LEU A 10 2.50 -16.56 6.77
CA LEU A 10 2.53 -15.33 7.57
C LEU A 10 2.41 -15.63 9.07
N LEU A 11 3.30 -15.06 9.88
CA LEU A 11 3.18 -15.00 11.33
C LEU A 11 2.79 -13.57 11.73
N VAL A 12 1.61 -13.41 12.31
CA VAL A 12 1.09 -12.13 12.79
C VAL A 12 1.31 -12.06 14.29
N ILE A 13 2.10 -11.09 14.74
CA ILE A 13 2.38 -10.84 16.14
C ILE A 13 1.72 -9.52 16.55
N GLY A 14 0.96 -9.54 17.64
CA GLY A 14 0.32 -8.34 18.17
C GLY A 14 0.07 -8.43 19.68
N ASP A 15 -0.14 -7.28 20.31
CA ASP A 15 -0.43 -7.12 21.74
C ASP A 15 -1.94 -6.95 22.02
N LEU A 16 -2.76 -6.80 20.98
CA LEU A 16 -4.22 -6.72 21.08
C LEU A 16 -4.84 -8.12 21.09
N ASP A 17 -4.79 -8.75 22.26
CA ASP A 17 -5.30 -10.10 22.52
C ASP A 17 -6.75 -10.30 22.04
N LEU A 18 -7.60 -9.30 22.27
CA LEU A 18 -8.99 -9.27 21.83
C LEU A 18 -9.13 -9.44 20.31
N LEU A 19 -8.35 -8.69 19.53
CA LEU A 19 -8.43 -8.72 18.07
C LEU A 19 -7.89 -10.03 17.51
N ILE A 20 -6.82 -10.56 18.10
CA ILE A 20 -6.24 -11.85 17.71
C ILE A 20 -7.30 -12.95 17.82
N HIS A 21 -7.95 -13.07 18.98
CA HIS A 21 -8.99 -14.07 19.21
C HIS A 21 -10.25 -13.85 18.36
N GLN A 22 -10.61 -12.59 18.06
CA GLN A 22 -11.73 -12.28 17.18
C GLN A 22 -11.46 -12.65 15.72
N VAL A 23 -10.25 -12.40 15.23
CA VAL A 23 -9.86 -12.76 13.85
C VAL A 23 -9.78 -14.27 13.68
N GLN A 24 -9.25 -14.99 14.68
CA GLN A 24 -9.23 -16.45 14.72
C GLN A 24 -10.64 -17.07 14.80
N GLY A 25 -11.66 -16.28 15.13
CA GLY A 25 -13.04 -16.73 15.26
C GLY A 25 -13.34 -17.41 16.60
N GLU A 26 -12.40 -17.35 17.55
CA GLU A 26 -12.56 -17.90 18.90
C GLU A 26 -13.52 -17.02 19.71
N TRP A 27 -13.46 -15.71 19.52
CA TRP A 27 -14.28 -14.74 20.24
C TRP A 27 -15.24 -13.98 19.33
N ALA A 28 -16.46 -13.76 19.81
CA ALA A 28 -17.48 -13.03 19.06
C ALA A 28 -17.20 -11.50 19.06
N VAL A 29 -17.36 -10.87 17.89
CA VAL A 29 -17.29 -9.41 17.74
C VAL A 29 -18.64 -8.81 18.09
N LYS A 30 -18.72 -8.14 19.24
CA LYS A 30 -19.96 -7.50 19.71
C LYS A 30 -20.19 -6.09 19.13
N ASN A 31 -19.12 -5.41 18.75
CA ASN A 31 -19.20 -4.04 18.24
C ASN A 31 -19.45 -4.06 16.72
N PRO A 32 -20.62 -3.61 16.24
CA PRO A 32 -20.94 -3.63 14.81
C PRO A 32 -20.01 -2.76 13.96
N LYS A 33 -19.31 -1.78 14.55
CA LYS A 33 -18.30 -0.97 13.85
C LYS A 33 -17.01 -1.76 13.57
N ILE A 34 -16.69 -2.76 14.40
CA ILE A 34 -15.47 -3.57 14.28
C ILE A 34 -15.71 -4.79 13.38
N THR A 35 -16.95 -5.28 13.31
CA THR A 35 -17.35 -6.44 12.50
C THR A 35 -16.86 -6.40 11.05
N PRO A 36 -16.98 -5.28 10.30
CA PRO A 36 -16.51 -5.21 8.91
C PRO A 36 -15.00 -5.45 8.79
N TYR A 37 -14.21 -4.93 9.74
CA TYR A 37 -12.76 -5.07 9.75
C TYR A 37 -12.33 -6.50 10.02
N VAL A 38 -12.93 -7.15 11.02
CA VAL A 38 -12.61 -8.55 11.35
C VAL A 38 -12.99 -9.45 10.17
N GLN A 39 -14.15 -9.24 9.54
CA GLN A 39 -14.54 -9.98 8.34
C GLN A 39 -13.58 -9.75 7.16
N TYR A 40 -13.10 -8.52 6.98
CA TYR A 40 -12.13 -8.20 5.94
C TYR A 40 -10.78 -8.91 6.19
N ILE A 41 -10.26 -8.86 7.42
CA ILE A 41 -9.02 -9.57 7.78
C ILE A 41 -9.19 -11.07 7.55
N GLN A 42 -10.32 -11.66 7.96
CA GLN A 42 -10.60 -13.08 7.70
C GLN A 42 -10.62 -13.42 6.20
N LYS A 43 -11.14 -12.53 5.34
CA LYS A 43 -11.05 -12.70 3.87
C LYS A 43 -9.60 -12.65 3.38
N LEU A 44 -8.78 -11.75 3.91
CA LEU A 44 -7.36 -11.67 3.57
C LEU A 44 -6.59 -12.91 4.02
N CYS A 45 -6.89 -13.44 5.21
CA CYS A 45 -6.26 -14.65 5.74
C CYS A 45 -6.38 -15.84 4.78
N LYS A 46 -7.51 -15.96 4.06
CA LYS A 46 -7.75 -17.04 3.08
C LYS A 46 -6.83 -16.99 1.86
N ARG A 47 -6.14 -15.86 1.62
CA ARG A 47 -5.17 -15.73 0.51
C ARG A 47 -3.81 -16.32 0.83
N PHE A 48 -3.52 -16.60 2.11
CA PHE A 48 -2.27 -17.21 2.54
C PHE A 48 -2.44 -18.73 2.67
N ARG A 49 -1.38 -19.49 2.34
CA ARG A 49 -1.36 -20.95 2.51
C ARG A 49 -1.34 -21.33 3.98
N LYS A 50 -0.62 -20.56 4.79
CA LYS A 50 -0.54 -20.72 6.24
C LYS A 50 -0.51 -19.36 6.90
N ILE A 51 -1.33 -19.17 7.93
CA ILE A 51 -1.29 -17.98 8.77
C ILE A 51 -1.35 -18.41 10.23
N GLU A 52 -0.50 -17.80 11.05
CA GLU A 52 -0.46 -18.03 12.49
C GLU A 52 -0.55 -16.68 13.21
N PHE A 53 -1.36 -16.62 14.26
CA PHE A 53 -1.50 -15.44 15.10
C PHE A 53 -0.88 -15.74 16.46
N ARG A 54 -0.04 -14.83 16.95
CA ARG A 54 0.60 -14.96 18.24
C ARG A 54 0.43 -13.67 19.04
N HIS A 55 -0.23 -13.81 20.18
CA HIS A 55 -0.25 -12.74 21.17
C HIS A 55 1.14 -12.60 21.82
N THR A 56 1.59 -11.35 21.97
CA THR A 56 2.83 -11.01 22.64
C THR A 56 2.56 -9.84 23.59
N PRO A 57 3.01 -9.89 24.86
CA PRO A 57 2.82 -8.78 25.80
C PRO A 57 3.38 -7.47 25.23
N ARG A 58 2.75 -6.35 25.56
CA ARG A 58 3.14 -5.02 25.07
C ARG A 58 4.62 -4.68 25.28
N THR A 59 5.20 -5.12 26.41
CA THR A 59 6.63 -4.96 26.71
C THR A 59 7.58 -5.67 25.75
N GLN A 60 7.07 -6.59 24.93
CA GLN A 60 7.81 -7.30 23.89
C GLN A 60 7.42 -6.83 22.47
N ASN A 61 6.51 -5.87 22.34
CA ASN A 61 6.09 -5.26 21.08
C ASN A 61 6.68 -3.83 20.91
N GLU A 62 7.84 -3.58 21.50
CA GLU A 62 8.46 -2.24 21.62
C GLU A 62 8.67 -1.55 20.26
N LEU A 63 8.94 -2.32 19.20
CA LEU A 63 9.10 -1.77 17.85
C LEU A 63 7.80 -1.20 17.30
N THR A 64 6.69 -1.94 17.44
CA THR A 64 5.37 -1.47 17.00
C THR A 64 4.93 -0.27 17.83
N ASP A 65 5.13 -0.33 19.16
CA ASP A 65 4.82 0.77 20.07
C ASP A 65 5.65 2.03 19.77
N ALA A 66 6.93 1.87 19.41
CA ALA A 66 7.77 2.98 18.99
C ALA A 66 7.27 3.61 17.69
N LEU A 67 6.83 2.79 16.73
CA LEU A 67 6.26 3.28 15.47
C LEU A 67 4.93 4.02 15.70
N ASP A 68 4.03 3.47 16.51
CA ASP A 68 2.77 4.12 16.87
C ASP A 68 3.01 5.44 17.60
N THR A 69 4.01 5.47 18.49
CA THR A 69 4.44 6.68 19.19
C THR A 69 4.95 7.72 18.19
N VAL A 70 5.86 7.34 17.29
CA VAL A 70 6.37 8.24 16.24
C VAL A 70 5.24 8.76 15.36
N ALA A 71 4.30 7.90 14.96
CA ALA A 71 3.13 8.30 14.17
C ALA A 71 2.25 9.31 14.93
N SER A 72 2.01 9.10 16.23
CA SER A 72 1.24 10.03 17.07
C SER A 72 1.95 11.38 17.30
N MET A 73 3.28 11.41 17.18
CA MET A 73 4.08 12.64 17.34
C MET A 73 4.05 13.54 16.10
N ILE A 74 3.54 13.05 14.97
CA ILE A 74 3.31 13.85 13.77
C ILE A 74 2.20 14.85 14.08
N LYS A 75 2.59 16.06 14.51
CA LYS A 75 1.66 17.15 14.80
C LYS A 75 1.17 17.75 13.50
N HIS A 76 -0.15 17.69 13.29
CA HIS A 76 -0.81 18.54 12.32
C HIS A 76 -0.79 20.00 12.83
N PRO A 77 -0.61 21.00 11.96
CA PRO A 77 -0.40 22.40 12.36
C PRO A 77 -1.52 23.00 13.22
N ASP A 78 -2.71 22.42 13.22
CA ASP A 78 -3.82 22.82 14.09
C ASP A 78 -3.98 21.85 15.25
N THR A 79 -3.75 22.32 16.48
CA THR A 79 -3.76 21.55 17.75
C THR A 79 -5.11 20.92 18.13
N SER A 80 -6.16 21.14 17.33
CA SER A 80 -7.49 20.55 17.47
C SER A 80 -7.95 19.80 16.22
N TYR A 81 -7.06 19.59 15.25
CA TYR A 81 -7.36 18.85 14.04
C TYR A 81 -7.17 17.35 14.29
N ILE A 82 -8.24 16.70 14.74
CA ILE A 82 -8.41 15.28 14.45
C ILE A 82 -8.69 15.24 12.96
N ASP A 83 -7.76 14.73 12.16
CA ASP A 83 -8.04 14.45 10.76
C ASP A 83 -9.20 13.44 10.75
N PRO A 84 -10.43 13.83 10.37
CA PRO A 84 -11.54 12.89 10.35
C PRO A 84 -11.18 11.88 9.28
N VAL A 85 -10.97 10.62 9.67
CA VAL A 85 -10.92 9.55 8.70
C VAL A 85 -12.34 9.38 8.19
N ASP A 86 -12.66 10.10 7.11
CA ASP A 86 -13.93 9.97 6.41
C ASP A 86 -13.92 8.63 5.66
N ILE A 87 -14.51 7.62 6.31
CA ILE A 87 -14.68 6.30 5.72
C ILE A 87 -15.95 6.33 4.87
N GLU A 88 -15.82 6.78 3.63
CA GLU A 88 -16.84 6.54 2.62
C GLU A 88 -16.78 5.09 2.15
N VAL A 89 -17.84 4.34 2.43
CA VAL A 89 -18.07 3.04 1.80
C VAL A 89 -18.51 3.28 0.37
N LYS A 90 -17.57 3.27 -0.57
CA LYS A 90 -17.87 3.30 -2.00
C LYS A 90 -18.29 1.90 -2.46
N GLU A 91 -19.41 1.80 -3.18
CA GLU A 91 -19.88 0.53 -3.75
C GLU A 91 -18.90 -0.05 -4.78
N GLN A 92 -18.03 0.81 -5.34
CA GLN A 92 -16.95 0.40 -6.23
C GLN A 92 -15.59 0.52 -5.55
N PRO A 93 -14.69 -0.47 -5.75
CA PRO A 93 -13.32 -0.42 -5.27
C PRO A 93 -12.57 0.83 -5.80
N VAL A 94 -11.70 1.42 -4.97
CA VAL A 94 -10.88 2.61 -5.30
C VAL A 94 -9.89 2.38 -6.47
N HIS A 95 -9.71 1.14 -6.92
CA HIS A 95 -8.80 0.78 -8.02
C HIS A 95 -9.50 0.76 -9.39
N CYS A 96 -10.11 1.86 -9.81
CA CYS A 96 -10.48 2.04 -11.22
C CYS A 96 -10.19 3.47 -11.63
N THR A 97 -8.91 3.85 -11.62
CA THR A 97 -8.48 4.97 -12.46
C THR A 97 -8.38 4.39 -13.87
N HIS A 98 -9.25 4.88 -14.75
CA HIS A 98 -9.22 4.56 -16.17
C HIS A 98 -7.79 4.75 -16.69
N VAL A 99 -7.14 3.64 -17.11
CA VAL A 99 -5.85 3.70 -17.76
C VAL A 99 -6.13 4.09 -19.20
N GLU A 100 -6.00 5.38 -19.51
CA GLU A 100 -5.99 5.84 -20.89
C GLU A 100 -4.73 5.26 -21.54
N ALA A 101 -4.90 4.48 -22.61
CA ALA A 101 -3.79 4.03 -23.42
C ALA A 101 -3.20 5.26 -24.13
N GLU A 102 -1.93 5.57 -23.85
CA GLU A 102 -1.19 6.58 -24.60
C GLU A 102 -0.96 6.09 -26.03
N LEU A 103 -0.95 7.03 -26.99
CA LEU A 103 -0.93 6.78 -28.45
C LEU A 103 0.26 5.94 -28.95
N ASP A 104 1.30 5.78 -28.13
CA ASP A 104 2.58 5.18 -28.50
C ASP A 104 2.76 3.73 -27.99
N ASP A 105 1.70 3.08 -27.49
CA ASP A 105 1.69 1.71 -26.90
C ASP A 105 2.69 1.48 -25.74
N LEU A 106 3.37 2.53 -25.30
CA LEU A 106 4.32 2.49 -24.19
C LEU A 106 3.58 2.78 -22.88
N PRO A 107 3.98 2.15 -21.75
CA PRO A 107 3.43 2.48 -20.45
C PRO A 107 3.67 3.96 -20.11
N TRP A 108 2.71 4.61 -19.48
CA TRP A 108 2.80 6.02 -19.05
C TRP A 108 4.05 6.35 -18.20
N TYR A 109 4.63 5.35 -17.53
CA TYR A 109 5.83 5.49 -16.69
C TYR A 109 7.14 5.15 -17.42
N PHE A 110 7.11 4.86 -18.72
CA PHE A 110 8.25 4.36 -19.51
C PHE A 110 9.49 5.27 -19.40
N ASP A 111 9.31 6.58 -19.61
CA ASP A 111 10.40 7.55 -19.55
C ASP A 111 11.01 7.68 -18.15
N ILE A 112 10.17 7.53 -17.12
CA ILE A 112 10.61 7.57 -15.72
C ILE A 112 11.40 6.30 -15.39
N LYS A 113 10.91 5.13 -15.80
CA LYS A 113 11.60 3.84 -15.62
C LYS A 113 12.96 3.85 -16.32
N LYS A 114 13.01 4.23 -17.59
CA LYS A 114 14.24 4.34 -18.38
C LYS A 114 15.24 5.30 -17.74
N TYR A 115 14.78 6.45 -17.25
CA TYR A 115 15.62 7.41 -16.54
C TYR A 115 16.20 6.84 -15.24
N LEU A 116 15.41 6.10 -14.45
CA LEU A 116 15.87 5.48 -13.21
C LEU A 116 16.88 4.34 -13.45
N GLU A 117 16.71 3.56 -14.53
CA GLU A 117 17.57 2.42 -14.85
C GLU A 117 18.89 2.85 -15.51
N THR A 118 18.84 3.79 -16.46
CA THR A 118 19.97 4.12 -17.33
C THR A 118 20.46 5.56 -17.20
N GLY A 119 19.73 6.42 -16.48
CA GLY A 119 20.02 7.86 -16.41
C GLY A 119 19.76 8.61 -17.72
N THR A 120 19.19 7.95 -18.74
CA THR A 120 18.96 8.54 -20.07
C THR A 120 17.59 9.19 -20.19
N TYR A 121 17.48 10.15 -21.11
CA TYR A 121 16.22 10.81 -21.46
C TYR A 121 15.80 10.38 -22.87
N PRO A 122 14.53 10.57 -23.26
CA PRO A 122 14.13 10.45 -24.65
C PRO A 122 14.98 11.35 -25.55
N GLU A 123 15.37 10.85 -26.73
CA GLU A 123 16.29 11.55 -27.65
C GLU A 123 15.76 12.93 -28.03
N ASN A 124 14.45 13.06 -28.18
CA ASN A 124 13.77 14.30 -28.57
C ASN A 124 13.25 15.13 -27.37
N ALA A 125 13.62 14.78 -26.13
CA ALA A 125 13.10 15.47 -24.95
C ALA A 125 13.63 16.91 -24.82
N THR A 126 12.72 17.86 -24.72
CA THR A 126 13.00 19.26 -24.41
C THR A 126 13.58 19.42 -23.00
N PHE A 127 14.24 20.55 -22.72
CA PHE A 127 14.77 20.86 -21.38
C PHE A 127 13.71 20.75 -20.28
N ASN A 128 12.49 21.22 -20.56
CA ASN A 128 11.37 21.18 -19.61
C ASN A 128 10.91 19.74 -19.35
N GLN A 129 10.83 18.89 -20.38
CA GLN A 129 10.51 17.46 -20.21
C GLN A 129 11.58 16.73 -19.39
N LYS A 130 12.88 16.95 -19.68
CA LYS A 130 13.99 16.38 -18.89
C LYS A 130 13.96 16.82 -17.42
N LYS A 131 13.53 18.06 -17.16
CA LYS A 131 13.33 18.59 -15.80
C LYS A 131 12.11 17.96 -15.12
N SER A 132 11.03 17.76 -15.86
CA SER A 132 9.81 17.10 -15.36
C SER A 132 10.09 15.64 -14.98
N ILE A 133 10.72 14.86 -15.87
CA ILE A 133 11.10 13.47 -15.61
C ILE A 133 11.97 13.37 -14.35
N ARG A 134 12.97 14.25 -14.20
CA ARG A 134 13.82 14.32 -12.99
C ARG A 134 13.01 14.53 -11.71
N ARG A 135 12.06 15.46 -11.74
CA ARG A 135 11.21 15.77 -10.59
C ARG A 135 10.28 14.61 -10.26
N MET A 136 9.65 14.03 -11.28
CA MET A 136 8.75 12.90 -11.09
C MET A 136 9.49 11.69 -10.56
N ALA A 137 10.65 11.34 -11.14
CA ALA A 137 11.46 10.20 -10.73
C ALA A 137 11.83 10.16 -9.24
N PHE A 138 11.87 11.32 -8.56
CA PHE A 138 12.06 11.37 -7.11
C PHE A 138 10.95 10.65 -6.33
N ASN A 139 9.75 10.64 -6.87
CA ASN A 139 8.59 9.96 -6.29
C ASN A 139 8.53 8.48 -6.69
N PHE A 140 9.50 7.95 -7.44
CA PHE A 140 9.51 6.56 -7.87
C PHE A 140 10.74 5.81 -7.35
N PHE A 141 10.61 4.49 -7.32
CA PHE A 141 11.65 3.56 -6.89
C PHE A 141 11.60 2.32 -7.79
N ALA A 142 12.74 1.98 -8.40
CA ALA A 142 12.87 0.77 -9.21
C ALA A 142 13.47 -0.36 -8.36
N SER A 143 12.83 -1.54 -8.38
CA SER A 143 13.34 -2.76 -7.75
C SER A 143 13.29 -3.91 -8.76
N GLY A 144 14.44 -4.22 -9.35
CA GLY A 144 14.51 -5.13 -10.49
C GLY A 144 13.72 -4.59 -11.68
N GLU A 145 12.82 -5.40 -12.25
CA GLU A 145 11.97 -4.99 -13.38
C GLU A 145 10.72 -4.20 -12.96
N ILE A 146 10.44 -4.12 -11.65
CA ILE A 146 9.21 -3.53 -11.12
C ILE A 146 9.47 -2.09 -10.69
N LEU A 147 8.61 -1.18 -11.15
CA LEU A 147 8.60 0.22 -10.75
C LEU A 147 7.54 0.44 -9.66
N TYR A 148 7.89 1.19 -8.63
CA TYR A 148 7.01 1.59 -7.54
C TYR A 148 6.89 3.10 -7.46
N SER A 149 5.67 3.60 -7.29
CA SER A 149 5.39 4.99 -6.90
C SER A 149 5.36 5.09 -5.37
N ARG A 150 6.04 6.10 -4.83
CA ARG A 150 5.99 6.46 -3.41
C ARG A 150 4.73 7.28 -3.14
N THR A 151 3.98 6.89 -2.13
CA THR A 151 2.84 7.65 -1.62
C THR A 151 3.28 8.57 -0.48
N LEU A 152 2.43 9.55 -0.13
CA LEU A 152 2.75 10.55 0.92
C LEU A 152 2.96 9.92 2.31
N ASP A 153 2.36 8.75 2.55
CA ASP A 153 2.48 7.92 3.74
C ASP A 153 3.69 6.95 3.70
N LEU A 154 4.65 7.19 2.79
CA LEU A 154 5.83 6.34 2.56
C LEU A 154 5.51 4.92 2.05
N GLY A 155 4.25 4.66 1.68
CA GLY A 155 3.85 3.44 0.99
C GLY A 155 4.45 3.33 -0.42
N LEU A 156 4.44 2.11 -0.96
CA LEU A 156 4.89 1.80 -2.32
C LEU A 156 3.74 1.17 -3.10
N LEU A 157 3.32 1.83 -4.18
CA LEU A 157 2.33 1.34 -5.13
C LEU A 157 3.03 0.83 -6.40
N ARG A 158 2.74 -0.40 -6.81
CA ARG A 158 3.30 -0.96 -8.04
C ARG A 158 2.73 -0.23 -9.25
N CYS A 159 3.60 0.24 -10.13
CA CYS A 159 3.21 0.76 -11.44
C CYS A 159 2.87 -0.42 -12.36
N VAL A 160 1.66 -0.42 -12.91
CA VAL A 160 1.17 -1.43 -13.85
C VAL A 160 0.81 -0.76 -15.17
N ASP A 161 1.06 -1.44 -16.28
CA ASP A 161 0.61 -0.99 -17.59
C ASP A 161 -0.86 -1.39 -17.83
N ALA A 162 -1.45 -0.94 -18.94
CA ALA A 162 -2.86 -1.20 -19.26
C ALA A 162 -3.16 -2.70 -19.42
N ASN A 163 -2.23 -3.47 -20.00
CA ASN A 163 -2.39 -4.91 -20.24
C ASN A 163 -2.31 -5.71 -18.94
N GLU A 164 -1.38 -5.33 -18.07
CA GLU A 164 -1.23 -5.91 -16.74
C GLU A 164 -2.40 -5.54 -15.84
N ALA A 165 -2.86 -4.29 -15.88
CA ALA A 165 -4.05 -3.85 -15.16
C ALA A 165 -5.29 -4.66 -15.59
N ALA A 166 -5.49 -4.89 -16.90
CA ALA A 166 -6.59 -5.72 -17.40
C ALA A 166 -6.55 -7.15 -16.85
N LYS A 167 -5.36 -7.78 -16.82
CA LYS A 167 -5.18 -9.13 -16.24
C LYS A 167 -5.39 -9.21 -14.73
N LEU A 168 -5.13 -8.12 -14.01
CA LEU A 168 -5.33 -8.06 -12.55
C LEU A 168 -6.80 -7.84 -12.16
N LEU A 169 -7.61 -7.36 -13.10
CA LEU A 169 -9.04 -7.09 -12.92
C LEU A 169 -9.94 -8.27 -13.32
N GLU A 170 -9.42 -9.25 -14.07
CA GLU A 170 -10.06 -10.56 -14.32
C GLU A 170 -9.94 -11.51 -13.11
#